data_AF-A0A9E4XDY3-F1
#
_entry.id   AF-A0A9E4XDY3-F1
#
_cell.length_a   1.000
_cell.length_b   1.000
_cell.length_c   1.000
_cell.angle_alpha   90.00
_cell.angle_beta   90.00
_cell.angle_gamma   90.00
#
_symmetry.space_group_name_H-M   'P 1'
#
loop_
_entity.id
_entity.type
_entity.pdbx_description
1 polymer ?
#
loop_
_entity_poly.entity_id
_entity_poly.type
_entity_poly.pdbx_seq_one_letter_code
_entity_poly.pdbx_strand_id
1 'polypeptide(L)' 'GRYIASEFAVTDNSAVARGFGCFGVQIGDSRDLPGAIRDAQASGLPAVIDVLIDRGPSPDDWRANVRRAGET' A
#
# COMPACT_ATOMS: atom_id res chain seq x y z
N GLY A 1 -5.35 -6.43 -21.78
CA GLY A 1 -4.39 -5.33 -21.99
C GLY A 1 -3.00 -5.92 -22.12
N ARG A 2 -2.14 -5.35 -22.97
CA ARG A 2 -0.74 -5.77 -23.09
C ARG A 2 0.02 -5.30 -21.83
N TYR A 3 0.38 -6.23 -20.95
CA TYR A 3 1.27 -5.94 -19.82
C TYR A 3 2.67 -5.66 -20.37
N ILE A 4 3.09 -4.40 -20.35
CA ILE A 4 4.47 -4.01 -20.66
C ILE A 4 5.23 -4.02 -19.35
N ALA A 5 5.88 -5.14 -19.03
CA ALA A 5 7.06 -5.29 -18.17
C ALA A 5 7.24 -4.29 -16.99
N SER A 6 6.18 -4.04 -16.20
CA SER A 6 6.26 -3.24 -14.97
C SER A 6 5.88 -4.13 -13.78
N GLU A 7 6.57 -5.26 -13.67
CA GLU A 7 6.50 -6.08 -12.47
C GLU A 7 7.56 -5.59 -11.50
N PHE A 8 7.11 -5.03 -10.38
CA PHE A 8 8.00 -4.76 -9.26
C PHE A 8 8.19 -6.05 -8.48
N ALA A 9 9.45 -6.40 -8.21
CA ALA A 9 9.77 -7.46 -7.28
C ALA A 9 9.18 -7.13 -5.89
N VAL A 10 8.72 -8.14 -5.18
CA VAL A 10 8.29 -7.97 -3.79
C VAL A 10 9.47 -7.42 -3.00
N THR A 11 9.29 -6.24 -2.43
CA THR A 11 10.33 -5.49 -1.73
C THR A 11 9.77 -5.04 -0.38
N ASP A 12 10.53 -5.25 0.68
CA ASP A 12 10.22 -4.68 2.00
C ASP A 12 10.70 -3.22 2.03
N ASN A 13 9.78 -2.31 1.73
CA ASN A 13 10.08 -0.88 1.74
C ASN A 13 10.30 -0.34 3.17
N SER A 14 9.78 -1.05 4.17
CA SER A 14 9.99 -0.71 5.58
C SER A 14 11.44 -0.95 6.00
N ALA A 15 12.08 -2.01 5.51
CA ALA A 15 13.49 -2.30 5.75
C ALA A 15 14.38 -1.24 5.08
N VAL A 16 14.05 -0.83 3.85
CA VAL A 16 14.75 0.26 3.14
C VAL A 16 14.66 1.56 3.95
N ALA A 17 13.47 1.92 4.44
CA ALA A 17 13.27 3.11 5.27
C ALA A 17 14.14 3.09 6.53
N ARG A 18 14.18 1.96 7.25
CA ARG A 18 15.05 1.79 8.43
C ARG A 18 16.52 1.97 8.09
N GLY A 19 16.97 1.48 6.93
CA GLY A 19 18.34 1.67 6.44
C GLY A 19 18.74 3.14 6.25
N PHE A 20 17.77 4.01 5.97
CA PHE A 20 17.96 5.47 5.89
C PHE A 20 17.77 6.21 7.22
N GLY A 21 17.54 5.50 8.33
CA GLY A 21 17.28 6.09 9.64
C GLY A 21 15.84 6.58 9.84
N CYS A 22 14.92 6.19 8.97
CA CYS A 22 13.49 6.49 9.10
C CYS A 22 12.79 5.47 9.99
N PHE A 23 11.60 5.82 10.47
CA PHE A 23 10.66 4.81 10.97
C PHE A 23 10.19 3.96 9.79
N GLY A 24 10.22 2.63 9.96
CA GLY A 24 9.72 1.68 8.98
C GLY A 24 8.97 0.56 9.68
N VAL A 25 7.76 0.24 9.20
CA VAL A 25 7.02 -0.98 9.57
C VAL A 25 6.31 -1.56 8.35
N GLN A 26 6.28 -2.88 8.22
CA GLN A 26 5.45 -3.57 7.24
C GLN A 26 4.27 -4.21 7.98
N ILE A 27 3.06 -4.03 7.45
CA ILE A 27 1.83 -4.61 8.02
C ILE A 27 1.10 -5.44 6.97
N GLY A 28 0.54 -6.56 7.40
CA GLY A 28 -0.28 -7.45 6.55
C GLY A 28 -1.76 -7.45 6.92
N ASP A 29 -2.14 -6.77 8.00
CA ASP A 29 -3.52 -6.71 8.47
C ASP A 29 -3.95 -5.25 8.64
N SER A 30 -5.14 -4.92 8.13
CA SER A 30 -5.68 -3.56 8.23
C SER A 30 -5.98 -3.13 9.66
N ARG A 31 -6.18 -4.08 10.59
CA ARG A 31 -6.39 -3.82 12.02
C ARG A 31 -5.16 -3.23 12.70
N ASP A 32 -3.97 -3.45 12.14
CA ASP A 32 -2.71 -2.96 12.69
C ASP A 32 -2.41 -1.51 12.25
N LEU A 33 -3.04 -1.05 11.16
CA LEU A 33 -2.79 0.26 10.57
C LEU A 33 -2.99 1.43 11.56
N PRO A 34 -4.06 1.48 12.39
CA PRO A 34 -4.21 2.55 13.38
C PRO A 34 -3.07 2.59 14.41
N GLY A 35 -2.54 1.43 14.81
CA GLY A 35 -1.39 1.34 15.72
C GLY A 35 -0.11 1.82 15.04
N ALA A 36 0.16 1.32 13.84
CA ALA A 36 1.33 1.70 13.04
C ALA A 36 1.40 3.22 12.77
N ILE A 37 0.25 3.87 12.52
CA ILE A 37 0.19 5.33 12.33
C ILE A 37 0.56 6.07 13.62
N ARG A 38 0.05 5.62 14.78
CA ARG A 38 0.38 6.25 16.08
C ARG A 38 1.85 6.10 16.41
N ASP A 39 2.42 4.92 16.18
CA ASP A 39 3.84 4.65 16.42
C ASP A 39 4.73 5.48 15.49
N ALA A 40 4.35 5.59 14.21
CA ALA A 40 5.05 6.44 13.24
C ALA A 40 5.06 7.91 13.69
N GLN A 41 3.91 8.43 14.14
CA GLN A 41 3.80 9.80 14.66
C GLN A 41 4.63 10.00 15.94
N ALA A 42 4.57 9.05 16.87
CA ALA A 42 5.30 9.11 18.13
C ALA A 42 6.83 9.01 17.93
N SER A 43 7.29 8.41 16.83
CA SER A 43 8.72 8.27 16.55
C SER A 43 9.41 9.62 16.30
N GLY A 44 8.67 10.64 15.84
CA GLY A 44 9.25 11.94 15.45
C GLY A 44 10.17 11.87 14.23
N LEU A 45 10.19 10.75 13.51
CA LEU A 45 11.01 10.53 12.32
C LEU A 45 10.15 10.63 11.04
N PRO A 46 10.77 10.89 9.88
CA PRO A 46 10.17 10.50 8.61
C PRO A 46 9.80 9.00 8.66
N ALA A 47 8.65 8.62 8.09
CA ALA A 47 8.08 7.30 8.29
C ALA A 47 7.57 6.66 6.99
N VAL A 48 7.79 5.35 6.87
CA VAL A 48 7.18 4.48 5.85
C VAL A 48 6.39 3.38 6.56
N ILE A 49 5.10 3.28 6.23
CA ILE A 49 4.25 2.15 6.62
C ILE A 49 3.98 1.36 5.33
N ASP A 50 4.65 0.23 5.18
CA ASP A 50 4.54 -0.66 4.02
C ASP A 50 3.34 -1.59 4.21
N VAL A 51 2.23 -1.29 3.54
CA VAL A 51 0.97 -2.05 3.68
C VAL A 51 0.91 -3.11 2.59
N LEU A 52 0.98 -4.38 3.00
CA LEU A 52 0.79 -5.48 2.07
C LEU A 52 -0.69 -5.56 1.69
N ILE A 53 -0.94 -5.56 0.38
CA ILE A 53 -2.26 -5.71 -0.21
C ILE A 53 -2.22 -6.83 -1.25
N ASP A 54 -3.38 -7.43 -1.49
CA ASP A 54 -3.55 -8.33 -2.61
C ASP A 54 -3.35 -7.58 -3.93
N ARG A 55 -2.77 -8.26 -4.93
CA ARG A 55 -2.50 -7.66 -6.26
C ARG A 55 -3.77 -7.33 -7.07
N GLY A 56 -4.95 -7.66 -6.55
CA GLY A 56 -6.25 -7.27 -7.11
C GLY A 56 -7.38 -7.53 -6.10
N PRO A 57 -8.65 -7.22 -6.44
CA PRO A 57 -9.06 -6.25 -7.45
C PRO A 57 -8.65 -4.82 -7.05
N SER A 58 -8.31 -4.02 -8.04
CA SER A 58 -8.00 -2.60 -7.86
C SER A 58 -9.29 -1.77 -7.72
N PRO A 59 -9.24 -0.58 -7.10
CA PRO A 59 -10.39 0.32 -7.05
C PRO A 59 -10.96 0.69 -8.43
N ASP A 60 -10.15 0.62 -9.49
CA ASP A 60 -10.59 0.88 -10.86
C ASP A 60 -11.46 -0.25 -11.43
N ASP A 61 -11.25 -1.49 -10.98
CA ASP A 61 -12.14 -2.62 -11.30
C ASP A 61 -13.55 -2.40 -10.73
N TRP A 62 -13.66 -1.65 -9.63
CA TRP A 62 -14.93 -1.25 -9.05
C TRP A 62 -15.55 -0.05 -9.79
N ARG A 63 -14.74 0.95 -10.18
CA ARG A 63 -15.19 2.13 -10.93
C ARG A 63 -15.67 1.82 -12.35
N ALA A 64 -15.05 0.85 -13.03
CA ALA A 64 -15.43 0.45 -14.38
C ALA A 64 -16.86 -0.14 -14.47
N ASN A 65 -17.35 -0.74 -13.38
CA ASN A 65 -18.71 -1.29 -13.31
C ASN A 65 -19.79 -0.24 -12.97
N VAL A 66 -19.41 0.93 -12.46
CA VAL A 66 -20.36 1.99 -12.09
C VAL A 66 -20.97 2.70 -13.31
N ARG A 67 -20.30 2.71 -14.48
CA ARG A 67 -20.81 3.39 -15.69
C ARG A 67 -21.80 2.56 -16.54
N ARG A 68 -22.00 1.26 -16.28
CA ARG A 68 -22.86 0.41 -17.13
C ARG A 68 -24.32 0.28 -16.68
N ALA A 69 -24.69 0.79 -15.52
CA ALA A 69 -26.08 0.77 -15.05
C ALA A 69 -26.81 2.07 -15.43
N GLY A 70 -27.10 2.28 -16.72
CA GLY A 70 -27.99 3.38 -17.14
C GLY A 70 -27.80 4.00 -18.52
N GLU A 71 -26.88 3.53 -19.36
CA GLU A 71 -26.74 4.02 -20.73
C GLU A 71 -27.47 3.08 -21.71
N THR A 72 -28.70 3.44 -22.08
CA THR A 72 -29.43 3.01 -23.29
C THR A 72 -29.96 4.23 -24.01
#